data_AF-A0AA38S860-F1
#
_entry.id   AF-A0AA38S860-F1
#
_cell.length_a   1.000
_cell.length_b   1.000
_cell.length_c   1.000
_cell.angle_alpha   90.00
_cell.angle_beta   90.00
_cell.angle_gamma   90.00
#
_symmetry.space_group_name_H-M   'P 1'
#
loop_
_entity.id
_entity.type
_entity.pdbx_description
1 polymer ?
#
loop_
_entity_poly.entity_id
_entity_poly.type
_entity_poly.pdbx_seq_one_letter_code
_entity_poly.pdbx_strand_id
1 'polypeptide(L)'
;MVMSSITKFLLTVGCFARQLTAVTPPTDFQANPKVGPGGTKYKDSPHFRIYNAPNDSIADASIKSLESAYSCFIGDLGWRSTGLSFRQETDDGPFYKLNVYRVDTLPGAAANTGTDQASGLSFLNVVTQYMTEPSITVHEFGHAMTYAARYWIDQGRTGAWWETVAQFVADTYITSPVCAAARARYGQAEGKTMIDLGKVIGDSYQVIVDGSKNTGNYYQAWPFFVYLFNNPDNYTGLGHDIFPNVWTKYKRNSNETPLHVLGRLVSPVKIQEVMARYWARMAYVDIGHAKAQAQFLSQRRSLNYANLDSQAGGRYKVKAARQPRYMGASIIPLKGTGTVGVNVTANAPFTATLAVQGAGGAVSYVPLPKGSGQAVVGSGEEATLVVVNTPDALYLYDPFSFTADVSRGLDYQVLLTGASA
;
A
#
# COMPACT_ATOMS: atom_id res chain seq x y z
N MET A 1 -34.01 66.68 -10.30
CA MET A 1 -34.31 65.36 -10.89
C MET A 1 -33.49 65.22 -12.16
N VAL A 2 -32.23 64.76 -12.03
CA VAL A 2 -31.35 64.44 -13.16
C VAL A 2 -30.48 63.26 -12.69
N MET A 3 -30.69 62.09 -13.30
CA MET A 3 -29.88 60.90 -13.11
C MET A 3 -28.55 61.07 -13.86
N SER A 4 -27.42 60.83 -13.20
CA SER A 4 -26.09 60.70 -13.81
C SER A 4 -25.63 59.26 -13.65
N SER A 5 -25.53 58.55 -14.79
CA SER A 5 -24.96 57.20 -14.86
C SER A 5 -23.44 57.29 -14.95
N ILE A 6 -22.75 56.74 -13.95
CA ILE A 6 -21.31 56.51 -13.96
C ILE A 6 -21.05 55.08 -14.47
N THR A 7 -20.53 54.98 -15.68
CA THR A 7 -20.01 53.73 -16.26
C THR A 7 -18.63 53.44 -15.69
N LYS A 8 -18.50 52.39 -14.88
CA LYS A 8 -17.20 51.87 -14.40
C LYS A 8 -16.57 50.99 -15.48
N PHE A 9 -15.43 51.44 -16.00
CA PHE A 9 -14.51 50.61 -16.80
C PHE A 9 -13.75 49.67 -15.84
N LEU A 10 -13.98 48.36 -15.95
CA LEU A 10 -13.11 47.35 -15.34
C LEU A 10 -11.94 47.06 -16.30
N LEU A 11 -10.73 47.41 -15.88
CA LEU A 11 -9.50 46.90 -16.47
C LEU A 11 -9.22 45.49 -15.92
N THR A 12 -9.44 44.48 -16.75
CA THR A 12 -8.99 43.11 -16.50
C THR A 12 -7.49 43.02 -16.80
N VAL A 13 -6.66 43.04 -15.76
CA VAL A 13 -5.25 42.67 -15.89
C VAL A 13 -5.18 41.16 -16.04
N GLY A 14 -5.03 40.69 -17.28
CA GLY A 14 -4.79 39.29 -17.59
C GLY A 14 -3.41 38.86 -17.08
N CYS A 15 -3.39 38.13 -15.97
CA CYS A 15 -2.21 37.42 -15.52
C CYS A 15 -2.03 36.19 -16.43
N PHE A 16 -1.20 36.31 -17.47
CA PHE A 16 -0.77 35.15 -18.26
C PHE A 16 0.16 34.31 -17.39
N ALA A 17 -0.42 33.37 -16.64
CA ALA A 17 0.34 32.25 -16.11
C ALA A 17 0.86 31.44 -17.29
N ARG A 18 2.17 31.54 -17.55
CA ARG A 18 2.88 30.72 -18.52
C ARG A 18 2.77 29.27 -18.05
N GLN A 19 1.83 28.51 -18.60
CA GLN A 19 1.77 27.06 -18.44
C GLN A 19 3.08 26.51 -19.02
N LEU A 20 4.02 26.14 -18.15
CA LEU A 20 5.15 25.32 -18.54
C LEU A 20 4.58 23.99 -19.02
N THR A 21 4.64 23.76 -20.32
CA THR A 21 4.34 22.46 -20.93
C THR A 21 5.35 21.46 -20.38
N ALA A 22 4.90 20.51 -19.57
CA ALA A 22 5.75 19.41 -19.10
C ALA A 22 6.40 18.73 -20.31
N VAL A 23 7.72 18.51 -20.26
CA VAL A 23 8.44 17.84 -21.34
C VAL A 23 7.97 16.39 -21.43
N THR A 24 7.49 15.98 -22.61
CA THR A 24 7.19 14.58 -22.87
C THR A 24 8.50 13.76 -22.78
N PRO A 25 8.57 12.73 -21.92
CA PRO A 25 9.75 11.88 -21.85
C PRO A 25 10.11 11.29 -23.23
N PRO A 26 11.40 11.18 -23.58
CA PRO A 26 11.80 10.56 -24.83
C PRO A 26 11.40 9.08 -24.87
N THR A 27 11.11 8.56 -26.05
CA THR A 27 10.74 7.13 -26.20
C THR A 27 11.91 6.19 -25.95
N ASP A 28 13.15 6.68 -25.98
CA ASP A 28 14.36 5.91 -25.71
C ASP A 28 15.27 6.72 -24.77
N PHE A 29 15.57 6.15 -23.60
CA PHE A 29 16.33 6.83 -22.57
C PHE A 29 17.83 6.71 -22.77
N GLN A 30 18.59 7.69 -22.25
CA GLN A 30 20.03 7.67 -22.33
C GLN A 30 20.60 6.53 -21.48
N ALA A 31 21.53 5.76 -22.02
CA ALA A 31 22.28 4.79 -21.21
C ALA A 31 23.13 5.49 -20.13
N ASN A 32 23.20 4.91 -18.94
CA ASN A 32 24.07 5.41 -17.87
C ASN A 32 25.01 4.32 -17.32
N PRO A 33 26.12 4.01 -18.01
CA PRO A 33 27.03 2.95 -17.59
C PRO A 33 27.82 3.27 -16.30
N LYS A 34 27.68 4.48 -15.74
CA LYS A 34 28.41 4.92 -14.54
C LYS A 34 27.66 4.60 -13.23
N VAL A 35 26.44 4.07 -13.30
CA VAL A 35 25.59 3.77 -12.13
C VAL A 35 25.54 2.27 -11.89
N GLY A 36 25.98 1.85 -10.71
CA GLY A 36 26.09 0.45 -10.31
C GLY A 36 27.42 -0.20 -10.71
N PRO A 37 27.54 -1.54 -10.66
CA PRO A 37 28.80 -2.26 -10.87
C PRO A 37 29.42 -2.15 -12.27
N GLY A 38 28.66 -1.69 -13.27
CA GLY A 38 29.09 -1.60 -14.65
C GLY A 38 29.14 -2.96 -15.37
N GLY A 39 29.71 -2.96 -16.58
CA GLY A 39 29.84 -4.14 -17.42
C GLY A 39 29.94 -3.79 -18.90
N THR A 40 30.40 -4.76 -19.71
CA THR A 40 30.59 -4.58 -21.15
C THR A 40 29.60 -5.39 -21.99
N LYS A 41 28.98 -6.43 -21.42
CA LYS A 41 27.91 -7.22 -22.04
C LYS A 41 26.55 -6.77 -21.50
N TYR A 42 25.71 -6.23 -22.38
CA TYR A 42 24.38 -5.77 -22.00
C TYR A 42 23.39 -5.91 -23.15
N LYS A 43 22.10 -5.87 -22.81
CA LYS A 43 20.99 -5.73 -23.73
C LYS A 43 20.13 -4.54 -23.31
N ASP A 44 19.82 -3.68 -24.26
CA ASP A 44 19.01 -2.48 -24.04
C ASP A 44 17.56 -2.71 -24.46
N SER A 45 16.67 -2.03 -23.73
CA SER A 45 15.30 -1.71 -24.12
C SER A 45 15.10 -0.20 -23.94
N PRO A 46 14.00 0.41 -24.42
CA PRO A 46 13.73 1.85 -24.25
C PRO A 46 14.10 2.44 -22.87
N HIS A 47 13.68 1.79 -21.78
CA HIS A 47 13.82 2.32 -20.42
C HIS A 47 14.81 1.53 -19.55
N PHE A 48 15.32 0.38 -20.01
CA PHE A 48 16.16 -0.50 -19.20
C PHE A 48 17.43 -0.94 -19.93
N ARG A 49 18.46 -1.23 -19.14
CA ARG A 49 19.69 -1.89 -19.59
C ARG A 49 19.97 -3.10 -18.72
N ILE A 50 19.97 -4.30 -19.31
CA ILE A 50 20.25 -5.55 -18.60
C ILE A 50 21.70 -5.95 -18.82
N TYR A 51 22.48 -5.96 -17.75
CA TYR A 51 23.90 -6.36 -17.76
C TYR A 51 24.06 -7.85 -17.43
N ASN A 52 24.95 -8.49 -18.18
CA ASN A 52 25.46 -9.84 -17.92
C ASN A 52 24.38 -10.92 -17.73
N ALA A 53 23.21 -10.77 -18.38
CA ALA A 53 22.24 -11.85 -18.45
C ALA A 53 22.88 -13.13 -19.01
N PRO A 54 22.51 -14.33 -18.53
CA PRO A 54 23.09 -15.59 -18.98
C PRO A 54 23.02 -15.78 -20.50
N ASN A 55 21.91 -15.35 -21.10
CA ASN A 55 21.67 -15.35 -22.53
C ASN A 55 20.57 -14.34 -22.88
N ASP A 56 20.37 -14.12 -24.19
CA ASP A 56 19.40 -13.16 -24.72
C ASP A 56 17.96 -13.48 -24.35
N SER A 57 17.59 -14.76 -24.23
CA SER A 57 16.23 -15.15 -23.85
C SER A 57 15.89 -14.69 -22.42
N ILE A 58 16.83 -14.84 -21.48
CA ILE A 58 16.67 -14.34 -20.11
C ILE A 58 16.64 -12.81 -20.09
N ALA A 59 17.49 -12.14 -20.87
CA ALA A 59 17.46 -10.69 -20.99
C ALA A 59 16.11 -10.20 -21.52
N ASP A 60 15.58 -10.82 -22.57
CA ASP A 60 14.30 -10.47 -23.20
C ASP A 60 13.11 -10.72 -22.26
N ALA A 61 13.12 -11.82 -21.52
CA ALA A 61 12.08 -12.10 -20.53
C ALA A 61 12.10 -11.08 -19.39
N SER A 62 13.29 -10.68 -18.91
CA SER A 62 13.45 -9.63 -17.90
C SER A 62 12.95 -8.28 -18.41
N ILE A 63 13.38 -7.89 -19.62
CA ILE A 63 12.95 -6.66 -20.31
C ILE A 63 11.44 -6.61 -20.46
N LYS A 64 10.79 -7.69 -20.91
CA LYS A 64 9.34 -7.71 -21.10
C LYS A 64 8.58 -7.41 -19.81
N SER A 65 8.98 -8.01 -18.69
CA SER A 65 8.35 -7.75 -17.39
C SER A 65 8.55 -6.30 -16.93
N LEU A 66 9.77 -5.78 -17.07
CA LEU A 66 10.13 -4.43 -16.62
C LEU A 66 9.52 -3.33 -17.49
N GLU A 67 9.57 -3.46 -18.82
CA GLU A 67 8.91 -2.54 -19.75
C GLU A 67 7.39 -2.57 -19.60
N SER A 68 6.81 -3.73 -19.33
CA SER A 68 5.39 -3.86 -19.00
C SER A 68 5.03 -3.12 -17.70
N ALA A 69 5.81 -3.30 -16.64
CA ALA A 69 5.61 -2.59 -15.38
C ALA A 69 5.80 -1.06 -15.55
N TYR A 70 6.83 -0.65 -16.28
CA TYR A 70 7.06 0.76 -16.62
C TYR A 70 5.87 1.35 -17.38
N SER A 71 5.39 0.63 -18.40
CA SER A 71 4.25 1.03 -19.19
C SER A 71 2.98 1.17 -18.36
N CYS A 72 2.76 0.31 -17.35
CA CYS A 72 1.63 0.47 -16.43
C CYS A 72 1.80 1.70 -15.51
N PHE A 73 2.84 1.72 -14.67
CA PHE A 73 2.93 2.72 -13.61
C PHE A 73 3.31 4.11 -14.12
N ILE A 74 4.25 4.19 -15.06
CA ILE A 74 4.75 5.47 -15.55
C ILE A 74 3.99 5.90 -16.80
N GLY A 75 3.72 4.96 -17.72
CA GLY A 75 2.99 5.25 -18.95
C GLY A 75 1.51 5.53 -18.69
N ASP A 76 0.78 4.51 -18.25
CA ASP A 76 -0.69 4.57 -18.13
C ASP A 76 -1.14 5.33 -16.87
N LEU A 77 -0.45 5.15 -15.74
CA LEU A 77 -0.79 5.79 -14.46
C LEU A 77 -0.06 7.11 -14.22
N GLY A 78 0.89 7.50 -15.08
CA GLY A 78 1.56 8.80 -15.00
C GLY A 78 2.44 8.99 -13.76
N TRP A 79 2.92 7.91 -13.13
CA TRP A 79 3.86 8.03 -12.03
C TRP A 79 5.21 8.58 -12.51
N ARG A 80 5.99 9.14 -11.57
CA ARG A 80 7.29 9.70 -11.90
C ARG A 80 8.24 8.62 -12.44
N SER A 81 8.92 8.94 -13.54
CA SER A 81 9.86 8.02 -14.20
C SER A 81 11.06 7.67 -13.31
N THR A 82 11.41 6.38 -13.28
CA THR A 82 12.65 5.87 -12.65
C THR A 82 13.92 6.31 -13.39
N GLY A 83 13.78 6.83 -14.62
CA GLY A 83 14.91 7.36 -15.36
C GLY A 83 15.35 8.77 -14.95
N LEU A 84 14.61 9.40 -14.04
CA LEU A 84 14.92 10.72 -13.53
C LEU A 84 15.61 10.64 -12.18
N SER A 85 16.64 11.46 -11.98
CA SER A 85 17.34 11.54 -10.70
C SER A 85 16.43 12.07 -9.61
N PHE A 86 16.52 11.52 -8.39
CA PHE A 86 15.81 12.04 -7.23
C PHE A 86 16.32 13.43 -6.79
N ARG A 87 17.47 13.86 -7.33
CA ARG A 87 18.06 15.19 -7.10
C ARG A 87 17.52 16.26 -8.03
N GLN A 88 16.79 15.90 -9.08
CA GLN A 88 16.19 16.86 -10.01
C GLN A 88 14.91 17.45 -9.40
N GLU A 89 14.82 18.78 -9.41
CA GLU A 89 13.64 19.50 -8.90
C GLU A 89 12.49 19.55 -9.93
N THR A 90 12.79 19.37 -11.22
CA THR A 90 11.81 19.23 -12.29
C THR A 90 11.93 17.88 -12.97
N ASP A 91 10.89 17.49 -13.72
CA ASP A 91 10.83 16.19 -14.41
C ASP A 91 11.15 16.33 -15.91
N ASP A 92 11.99 17.31 -16.26
CA ASP A 92 12.32 17.67 -17.65
C ASP A 92 13.54 16.90 -18.21
N GLY A 93 14.05 15.92 -17.47
CA GLY A 93 15.25 15.16 -17.83
C GLY A 93 16.57 15.80 -17.39
N PRO A 94 17.73 15.25 -17.82
CA PRO A 94 17.86 14.09 -18.71
C PRO A 94 17.27 12.80 -18.13
N PHE A 95 16.78 11.92 -19.01
CA PHE A 95 16.21 10.62 -18.68
C PHE A 95 17.23 9.51 -18.96
N TYR A 96 17.44 8.63 -17.97
CA TYR A 96 18.40 7.53 -18.05
C TYR A 96 17.73 6.16 -17.95
N LYS A 97 18.27 5.18 -18.66
CA LYS A 97 17.85 3.78 -18.51
C LYS A 97 18.11 3.31 -17.08
N LEU A 98 17.18 2.55 -16.50
CA LEU A 98 17.43 1.83 -15.26
C LEU A 98 18.33 0.63 -15.54
N ASN A 99 19.50 0.58 -14.88
CA ASN A 99 20.41 -0.54 -15.02
C ASN A 99 19.96 -1.72 -14.15
N VAL A 100 19.99 -2.92 -14.73
CA VAL A 100 19.71 -4.18 -14.04
C VAL A 100 20.91 -5.10 -14.20
N TYR A 101 21.52 -5.48 -13.08
CA TYR A 101 22.73 -6.29 -13.05
C TYR A 101 22.40 -7.71 -12.63
N ARG A 102 22.77 -8.68 -13.48
CA ARG A 102 22.86 -10.07 -13.05
C ARG A 102 23.97 -10.22 -12.03
N VAL A 103 23.67 -10.81 -10.88
CA VAL A 103 24.65 -11.23 -9.88
C VAL A 103 24.57 -12.75 -9.62
N ASP A 104 25.68 -13.33 -9.16
CA ASP A 104 25.73 -14.76 -8.83
C ASP A 104 24.95 -15.06 -7.56
N THR A 105 25.17 -14.28 -6.51
CA THR A 105 24.55 -14.48 -5.19
C THR A 105 24.30 -13.14 -4.50
N LEU A 106 23.27 -13.10 -3.66
CA LEU A 106 23.03 -12.07 -2.66
C LEU A 106 22.68 -12.79 -1.35
N PRO A 107 23.51 -12.70 -0.29
CA PRO A 107 23.23 -13.36 0.96
C PRO A 107 21.87 -12.93 1.54
N GLY A 108 20.92 -13.87 1.62
CA GLY A 108 19.59 -13.63 2.20
C GLY A 108 18.61 -12.86 1.32
N ALA A 109 18.91 -12.63 0.02
CA ALA A 109 18.03 -11.88 -0.87
C ALA A 109 18.01 -12.47 -2.30
N ALA A 110 16.87 -12.32 -2.97
CA ALA A 110 16.70 -12.69 -4.39
C ALA A 110 17.20 -11.58 -5.33
N ALA A 111 17.05 -10.34 -4.89
CA ALA A 111 17.49 -9.14 -5.56
C ALA A 111 17.68 -8.01 -4.53
N ASN A 112 18.27 -6.90 -4.93
CA ASN A 112 18.21 -5.66 -4.18
C ASN A 112 18.26 -4.45 -5.12
N THR A 113 17.85 -3.30 -4.58
CA THR A 113 17.93 -2.02 -5.28
C THR A 113 19.02 -1.17 -4.66
N GLY A 114 20.05 -0.88 -5.44
CA GLY A 114 21.10 0.07 -5.10
C GLY A 114 20.76 1.47 -5.57
N THR A 115 21.43 2.47 -4.98
CA THR A 115 21.32 3.87 -5.40
C THR A 115 22.70 4.48 -5.49
N ASP A 116 23.02 5.09 -6.63
CA ASP A 116 24.20 5.92 -6.77
C ASP A 116 23.90 7.31 -6.22
N GLN A 117 24.48 7.62 -5.06
CA GLN A 117 24.21 8.88 -4.37
C GLN A 117 24.69 10.09 -5.17
N ALA A 118 25.75 9.97 -5.97
CA ALA A 118 26.27 11.11 -6.74
C ALA A 118 25.29 11.56 -7.84
N SER A 119 24.85 10.63 -8.69
CA SER A 119 23.89 10.91 -9.77
C SER A 119 22.45 10.99 -9.28
N GLY A 120 22.13 10.35 -8.16
CA GLY A 120 20.77 10.25 -7.63
C GLY A 120 19.88 9.26 -8.40
N LEU A 121 20.49 8.23 -9.00
CA LEU A 121 19.80 7.20 -9.79
C LEU A 121 19.92 5.84 -9.12
N SER A 122 18.85 5.06 -9.21
CA SER A 122 18.81 3.67 -8.73
C SER A 122 19.37 2.69 -9.76
N PHE A 123 19.69 1.48 -9.32
CA PHE A 123 19.96 0.31 -10.15
C PHE A 123 19.54 -0.97 -9.42
N LEU A 124 19.30 -2.04 -10.15
CA LEU A 124 18.86 -3.31 -9.59
C LEU A 124 20.00 -4.33 -9.65
N ASN A 125 20.20 -5.13 -8.60
CA ASN A 125 20.98 -6.36 -8.69
C ASN A 125 20.01 -7.54 -8.53
N VAL A 126 20.06 -8.50 -9.45
CA VAL A 126 19.13 -9.64 -9.46
C VAL A 126 19.93 -10.93 -9.56
N VAL A 127 19.71 -11.84 -8.62
CA VAL A 127 20.33 -13.17 -8.68
C VAL A 127 19.80 -13.91 -9.90
N THR A 128 20.71 -14.57 -10.62
CA THR A 128 20.47 -15.22 -11.93
C THR A 128 19.11 -15.91 -12.07
N GLN A 129 18.73 -16.75 -11.10
CA GLN A 129 17.51 -17.56 -11.17
C GLN A 129 16.21 -16.74 -11.07
N TYR A 130 16.28 -15.48 -10.61
CA TYR A 130 15.11 -14.62 -10.42
C TYR A 130 14.99 -13.51 -11.48
N MET A 131 15.90 -13.45 -12.45
CA MET A 131 15.90 -12.41 -13.49
C MET A 131 14.61 -12.36 -14.33
N THR A 132 13.89 -13.50 -14.42
CA THR A 132 12.64 -13.62 -15.17
C THR A 132 11.42 -13.71 -14.26
N GLU A 133 11.58 -13.52 -12.94
CA GLU A 133 10.49 -13.61 -11.96
C GLU A 133 9.91 -12.20 -11.73
N PRO A 134 8.68 -11.90 -12.20
CA PRO A 134 8.10 -10.57 -12.05
C PRO A 134 7.85 -10.19 -10.59
N SER A 135 7.55 -11.15 -9.71
CA SER A 135 7.37 -10.86 -8.28
C SER A 135 8.65 -10.36 -7.60
N ILE A 136 9.83 -10.60 -8.18
CA ILE A 136 11.11 -10.09 -7.70
C ILE A 136 11.53 -8.85 -8.50
N THR A 137 11.58 -8.94 -9.83
CA THR A 137 12.09 -7.83 -10.65
C THR A 137 11.21 -6.58 -10.59
N VAL A 138 9.89 -6.75 -10.53
CA VAL A 138 8.95 -5.61 -10.42
C VAL A 138 8.87 -5.10 -8.97
N HIS A 139 9.16 -5.95 -7.97
CA HIS A 139 9.35 -5.49 -6.59
C HIS A 139 10.53 -4.53 -6.50
N GLU A 140 11.70 -4.90 -7.03
CA GLU A 140 12.86 -4.01 -7.08
C GLU A 140 12.62 -2.76 -7.93
N PHE A 141 11.85 -2.89 -9.01
CA PHE A 141 11.39 -1.72 -9.77
C PHE A 141 10.52 -0.77 -8.91
N GLY A 142 9.71 -1.32 -7.99
CA GLY A 142 8.99 -0.56 -6.98
C GLY A 142 9.92 0.27 -6.08
N HIS A 143 11.04 -0.31 -5.65
CA HIS A 143 12.08 0.45 -4.93
C HIS A 143 12.70 1.53 -5.81
N ALA A 144 13.00 1.26 -7.09
CA ALA A 144 13.50 2.29 -8.01
C ALA A 144 12.52 3.47 -8.15
N MET A 145 11.20 3.20 -8.16
CA MET A 145 10.18 4.25 -8.16
C MET A 145 10.15 5.05 -6.85
N THR A 146 10.28 4.39 -5.69
CA THR A 146 10.35 5.11 -4.41
C THR A 146 11.63 5.95 -4.30
N TYR A 147 12.77 5.48 -4.83
CA TYR A 147 13.97 6.29 -4.97
C TYR A 147 13.75 7.51 -5.85
N ALA A 148 13.13 7.33 -7.02
CA ALA A 148 12.79 8.44 -7.91
C ALA A 148 11.84 9.47 -7.27
N ALA A 149 11.05 9.09 -6.27
CA ALA A 149 10.08 9.94 -5.56
C ALA A 149 10.66 11.00 -4.61
N ARG A 150 11.95 11.35 -4.76
CA ARG A 150 12.63 12.49 -4.11
C ARG A 150 12.63 12.42 -2.57
N TYR A 151 11.76 13.18 -1.90
CA TYR A 151 11.88 13.48 -0.46
C TYR A 151 11.48 12.34 0.47
N TRP A 152 10.95 11.25 -0.10
CA TRP A 152 10.53 10.06 0.64
C TRP A 152 11.72 9.27 1.20
N ILE A 153 12.79 9.07 0.42
CA ILE A 153 13.89 8.15 0.76
C ILE A 153 14.84 8.66 1.84
N ASP A 154 14.89 9.97 2.09
CA ASP A 154 15.81 10.58 3.05
C ASP A 154 15.16 10.69 4.46
N GLN A 155 14.35 9.70 4.83
CA GLN A 155 13.50 9.73 6.02
C GLN A 155 13.52 8.38 6.73
N GLY A 156 14.18 8.30 7.89
CA GLY A 156 14.33 7.04 8.64
C GLY A 156 12.99 6.34 8.95
N ARG A 157 11.94 7.11 9.26
CA ARG A 157 10.61 6.55 9.59
C ARG A 157 9.83 5.98 8.40
N THR A 158 10.33 6.15 7.17
CA THR A 158 9.75 5.52 5.97
C THR A 158 10.40 4.17 5.66
N GLY A 159 11.55 3.83 6.25
CA GLY A 159 12.38 2.71 5.80
C GLY A 159 11.65 1.36 5.69
N ALA A 160 10.87 0.95 6.70
CA ALA A 160 10.15 -0.32 6.60
C ALA A 160 8.97 -0.27 5.61
N TRP A 161 8.45 0.92 5.33
CA TRP A 161 7.38 1.08 4.34
C TRP A 161 7.88 0.87 2.92
N TRP A 162 9.19 0.93 2.66
CA TRP A 162 9.75 0.75 1.32
C TRP A 162 9.43 -0.65 0.79
N GLU A 163 9.64 -1.69 1.60
CA GLU A 163 9.28 -3.07 1.23
C GLU A 163 7.77 -3.22 1.03
N THR A 164 6.96 -2.54 1.86
CA THR A 164 5.51 -2.56 1.72
C THR A 164 5.08 -1.96 0.37
N VAL A 165 5.70 -0.85 -0.05
CA VAL A 165 5.43 -0.22 -1.36
C VAL A 165 5.90 -1.11 -2.50
N ALA A 166 7.10 -1.68 -2.42
CA ALA A 166 7.64 -2.55 -3.44
C ALA A 166 6.78 -3.82 -3.64
N GLN A 167 6.28 -4.41 -2.56
CA GLN A 167 5.33 -5.52 -2.63
C GLN A 167 3.98 -5.12 -3.22
N PHE A 168 3.46 -3.95 -2.84
CA PHE A 168 2.25 -3.40 -3.44
C PHE A 168 2.39 -3.23 -4.96
N VAL A 169 3.52 -2.67 -5.42
CA VAL A 169 3.81 -2.47 -6.84
C VAL A 169 3.86 -3.80 -7.58
N ALA A 170 4.59 -4.78 -7.05
CA ALA A 170 4.71 -6.10 -7.68
C ALA A 170 3.36 -6.80 -7.77
N ASP A 171 2.61 -6.90 -6.67
CA ASP A 171 1.31 -7.58 -6.65
C ASP A 171 0.28 -6.85 -7.55
N THR A 172 0.24 -5.51 -7.53
CA THR A 172 -0.63 -4.71 -8.41
C THR A 172 -0.30 -4.96 -9.87
N TYR A 173 0.98 -4.96 -10.24
CA TYR A 173 1.41 -5.28 -11.60
C TYR A 173 0.97 -6.68 -12.01
N ILE A 174 1.11 -7.67 -11.14
CA ILE A 174 0.83 -9.08 -11.45
C ILE A 174 -0.67 -9.34 -11.58
N THR A 175 -1.48 -8.68 -10.75
CA THR A 175 -2.87 -9.11 -10.51
C THR A 175 -3.92 -8.08 -10.88
N SER A 176 -3.60 -6.79 -10.91
CA SER A 176 -4.62 -5.76 -11.05
C SER A 176 -5.08 -5.64 -12.51
N PRO A 177 -6.39 -5.44 -12.76
CA PRO A 177 -6.90 -5.05 -14.07
C PRO A 177 -6.28 -3.74 -14.59
N VAL A 178 -5.83 -2.84 -13.70
CA VAL A 178 -5.21 -1.56 -14.07
C VAL A 178 -3.96 -1.77 -14.93
N CYS A 179 -3.18 -2.82 -14.66
CA CYS A 179 -2.01 -3.16 -15.47
C CYS A 179 -2.29 -4.18 -16.58
N ALA A 180 -3.55 -4.57 -16.83
CA ALA A 180 -3.86 -5.62 -17.80
C ALA A 180 -3.49 -5.23 -19.24
N ALA A 181 -3.74 -3.97 -19.63
CA ALA A 181 -3.37 -3.47 -20.95
C ALA A 181 -1.85 -3.49 -21.15
N ALA A 182 -1.09 -3.01 -20.15
CA ALA A 182 0.36 -3.06 -20.17
C ALA A 182 0.87 -4.50 -20.26
N ARG A 183 0.37 -5.42 -19.43
CA ARG A 183 0.71 -6.84 -19.51
C ARG A 183 0.46 -7.42 -20.91
N ALA A 184 -0.70 -7.13 -21.51
CA ALA A 184 -1.04 -7.60 -22.85
C ALA A 184 -0.07 -7.06 -23.92
N ARG A 185 0.31 -5.77 -23.86
CA ARG A 185 1.28 -5.16 -24.81
C ARG A 185 2.61 -5.89 -24.86
N TYR A 186 3.05 -6.46 -23.75
CA TYR A 186 4.34 -7.14 -23.62
C TYR A 186 4.22 -8.68 -23.50
N GLY A 187 3.04 -9.22 -23.80
CA GLY A 187 2.79 -10.67 -23.76
C GLY A 187 2.97 -11.29 -22.38
N GLN A 188 2.68 -10.53 -21.32
CA GLN A 188 2.76 -10.97 -19.93
C GLN A 188 1.40 -11.48 -19.47
N ALA A 189 1.38 -12.60 -18.77
CA ALA A 189 0.16 -13.14 -18.19
C ALA A 189 -0.16 -12.47 -16.85
N GLU A 190 -1.45 -12.44 -16.51
CA GLU A 190 -1.86 -12.19 -15.14
C GLU A 190 -1.42 -13.36 -14.24
N GLY A 191 -0.91 -13.06 -13.04
CA GLY A 191 -0.40 -14.08 -12.13
C GLY A 191 -1.29 -14.34 -10.90
N LYS A 192 -0.68 -14.96 -9.90
CA LYS A 192 -1.27 -15.15 -8.56
C LYS A 192 -0.92 -13.96 -7.67
N THR A 193 -1.78 -13.66 -6.71
CA THR A 193 -1.46 -12.67 -5.68
C THR A 193 -0.36 -13.20 -4.74
N MET A 194 0.42 -12.28 -4.20
CA MET A 194 1.50 -12.50 -3.26
C MET A 194 1.02 -12.39 -1.80
N ILE A 195 -0.30 -12.37 -1.56
CA ILE A 195 -0.85 -12.10 -0.23
C ILE A 195 -0.60 -13.25 0.73
N ASP A 196 -0.05 -12.92 1.90
CA ASP A 196 0.09 -13.83 3.03
C ASP A 196 -1.04 -13.55 4.03
N LEU A 197 -2.18 -14.21 3.83
CA LEU A 197 -3.34 -14.05 4.71
C LEU A 197 -3.09 -14.58 6.13
N GLY A 198 -2.21 -15.57 6.27
CA GLY A 198 -1.80 -16.09 7.57
C GLY A 198 -1.17 -14.99 8.41
N LYS A 199 -0.29 -14.20 7.80
CA LYS A 199 0.32 -13.03 8.45
C LYS A 199 -0.66 -11.86 8.58
N VAL A 200 -1.31 -11.44 7.49
CA VAL A 200 -2.12 -10.20 7.48
C VAL A 200 -3.34 -10.30 8.38
N ILE A 201 -4.07 -11.42 8.36
CA ILE A 201 -5.26 -11.63 9.20
C ILE A 201 -4.86 -12.25 10.54
N GLY A 202 -4.02 -13.30 10.52
CA GLY A 202 -3.63 -14.03 11.72
C GLY A 202 -2.81 -13.20 12.71
N ASP A 203 -2.03 -12.23 12.22
CA ASP A 203 -1.28 -11.26 13.02
C ASP A 203 -1.80 -9.82 12.88
N SER A 204 -3.08 -9.64 12.52
CA SER A 204 -3.71 -8.31 12.36
C SER A 204 -3.60 -7.40 13.59
N TYR A 205 -3.33 -7.94 14.78
CA TYR A 205 -3.11 -7.19 16.02
C TYR A 205 -1.76 -6.47 16.07
N GLN A 206 -0.81 -6.77 15.18
CA GLN A 206 0.47 -6.08 15.11
C GLN A 206 0.30 -4.60 14.70
N VAL A 207 1.37 -3.80 14.83
CA VAL A 207 1.41 -2.45 14.27
C VAL A 207 1.21 -2.55 12.75
N ILE A 208 0.47 -1.61 12.14
CA ILE A 208 0.12 -1.68 10.71
C ILE A 208 1.32 -1.94 9.80
N VAL A 209 2.45 -1.31 10.08
CA VAL A 209 3.75 -1.64 9.48
C VAL A 209 4.78 -1.82 10.59
N ASP A 210 5.29 -3.04 10.67
CA ASP A 210 6.25 -3.53 11.64
C ASP A 210 7.48 -4.08 10.92
N GLY A 211 8.62 -3.41 11.10
CA GLY A 211 9.92 -3.77 10.54
C GLY A 211 10.74 -4.68 11.45
N SER A 212 10.19 -5.15 12.57
CA SER A 212 10.91 -5.99 13.53
C SER A 212 11.43 -7.25 12.86
N LYS A 213 12.72 -7.52 13.07
CA LYS A 213 13.39 -8.70 12.48
C LYS A 213 12.65 -9.99 12.87
N ASN A 214 12.42 -10.84 11.87
CA ASN A 214 11.77 -12.17 11.97
C ASN A 214 10.30 -12.20 12.42
N THR A 215 9.73 -11.09 12.90
CA THR A 215 8.40 -11.07 13.54
C THR A 215 7.46 -10.02 12.96
N GLY A 216 8.00 -8.98 12.33
CA GLY A 216 7.24 -7.91 11.69
C GLY A 216 6.48 -8.37 10.44
N ASN A 217 5.78 -7.42 9.84
CA ASN A 217 4.85 -7.63 8.72
C ASN A 217 5.10 -6.68 7.54
N TYR A 218 6.24 -5.97 7.50
CA TYR A 218 6.53 -4.95 6.49
C TYR A 218 6.50 -5.45 5.04
N TYR A 219 6.74 -6.74 4.77
CA TYR A 219 6.53 -7.36 3.44
C TYR A 219 5.08 -7.78 3.18
N GLN A 220 4.22 -7.81 4.20
CA GLN A 220 2.86 -8.31 4.15
C GLN A 220 1.81 -7.21 4.34
N ALA A 221 2.18 -6.02 4.83
CA ALA A 221 1.25 -4.92 5.13
C ALA A 221 0.67 -4.22 3.88
N TRP A 222 1.12 -4.60 2.68
CA TRP A 222 0.73 -3.97 1.43
C TRP A 222 -0.77 -4.03 1.07
N PRO A 223 -1.63 -4.94 1.60
CA PRO A 223 -3.06 -4.90 1.31
C PRO A 223 -3.72 -3.58 1.76
N PHE A 224 -3.15 -2.89 2.75
CA PHE A 224 -3.58 -1.53 3.10
C PHE A 224 -3.40 -0.58 1.91
N PHE A 225 -2.30 -0.69 1.18
CA PHE A 225 -2.03 0.13 0.01
C PHE A 225 -2.92 -0.19 -1.17
N VAL A 226 -3.26 -1.47 -1.38
CA VAL A 226 -4.28 -1.87 -2.35
C VAL A 226 -5.65 -1.27 -1.99
N TYR A 227 -6.02 -1.28 -0.72
CA TYR A 227 -7.26 -0.66 -0.27
C TYR A 227 -7.28 0.86 -0.57
N LEU A 228 -6.20 1.57 -0.28
CA LEU A 228 -6.08 3.00 -0.59
C LEU A 228 -6.09 3.27 -2.10
N PHE A 229 -5.46 2.40 -2.88
CA PHE A 229 -5.35 2.52 -4.33
C PHE A 229 -6.67 2.26 -5.05
N ASN A 230 -7.38 1.18 -4.68
CA ASN A 230 -8.68 0.83 -5.27
C ASN A 230 -9.81 1.70 -4.73
N ASN A 231 -9.64 2.25 -3.53
CA ASN A 231 -10.59 3.16 -2.87
C ASN A 231 -12.06 2.68 -2.92
N PRO A 232 -12.37 1.45 -2.46
CA PRO A 232 -13.72 0.89 -2.58
C PRO A 232 -14.79 1.65 -1.77
N ASP A 233 -14.37 2.54 -0.88
CA ASP A 233 -15.24 3.42 -0.06
C ASP A 233 -15.35 4.85 -0.60
N ASN A 234 -14.71 5.16 -1.73
CA ASN A 234 -14.75 6.47 -2.39
C ASN A 234 -14.31 7.64 -1.48
N TYR A 235 -13.32 7.44 -0.61
CA TYR A 235 -12.74 8.54 0.15
C TYR A 235 -12.05 9.54 -0.79
N THR A 236 -12.33 10.82 -0.61
CA THR A 236 -11.64 11.89 -1.36
C THR A 236 -10.15 11.86 -1.06
N GLY A 237 -9.32 12.02 -2.09
CA GLY A 237 -7.86 12.02 -1.97
C GLY A 237 -7.20 10.63 -2.03
N LEU A 238 -7.99 9.55 -2.13
CA LEU A 238 -7.54 8.18 -2.42
C LEU A 238 -7.80 7.81 -3.88
N GLY A 239 -7.24 6.69 -4.35
CA GLY A 239 -7.33 6.23 -5.74
C GLY A 239 -5.96 5.95 -6.37
N HIS A 240 -5.92 5.86 -7.70
CA HIS A 240 -4.70 5.45 -8.43
C HIS A 240 -3.51 6.40 -8.26
N ASP A 241 -3.78 7.66 -7.92
CA ASP A 241 -2.76 8.69 -7.68
C ASP A 241 -2.23 8.68 -6.24
N ILE A 242 -2.61 7.71 -5.40
CA ILE A 242 -2.29 7.74 -3.97
C ILE A 242 -0.78 7.83 -3.70
N PHE A 243 0.05 7.03 -4.39
CA PHE A 243 1.50 7.05 -4.20
C PHE A 243 2.17 8.28 -4.79
N PRO A 244 1.89 8.69 -6.04
CA PRO A 244 2.34 9.99 -6.55
C PRO A 244 1.99 11.14 -5.59
N ASN A 245 0.79 11.15 -5.04
CA ASN A 245 0.34 12.17 -4.08
C ASN A 245 1.08 12.08 -2.73
N VAL A 246 1.29 10.88 -2.19
CA VAL A 246 2.04 10.66 -0.95
C VAL A 246 3.49 11.15 -1.11
N TRP A 247 4.13 10.82 -2.23
CA TRP A 247 5.50 11.19 -2.53
C TRP A 247 5.67 12.70 -2.72
N THR A 248 4.80 13.32 -3.53
CA THR A 248 4.87 14.76 -3.83
C THR A 248 4.48 15.64 -2.65
N LYS A 249 3.63 15.15 -1.73
CA LYS A 249 3.23 15.88 -0.51
C LYS A 249 4.09 15.58 0.70
N TYR A 250 5.12 14.74 0.54
CA TYR A 250 6.10 14.52 1.58
C TYR A 250 6.94 15.78 1.77
N LYS A 251 7.00 16.27 3.01
CA LYS A 251 7.81 17.45 3.32
C LYS A 251 9.26 17.02 3.47
N ARG A 252 10.17 17.71 2.77
CA ARG A 252 11.62 17.53 2.90
C ARG A 252 12.04 17.61 4.39
N ASN A 253 12.88 16.67 4.82
CA ASN A 253 13.41 16.56 6.19
C ASN A 253 12.35 16.50 7.32
N SER A 254 11.10 16.13 7.02
CA SER A 254 10.05 16.09 8.06
C SER A 254 10.15 14.87 8.97
N ASN A 255 10.76 13.80 8.48
CA ASN A 255 10.82 12.48 9.10
C ASN A 255 9.44 12.03 9.63
N GLU A 256 8.38 12.39 8.91
CA GLU A 256 7.01 11.94 9.18
C GLU A 256 6.90 10.42 8.95
N THR A 257 5.73 9.84 9.25
CA THR A 257 5.38 8.52 8.69
C THR A 257 4.42 8.72 7.52
N PRO A 258 4.26 7.72 6.63
CA PRO A 258 3.31 7.81 5.51
C PRO A 258 1.88 8.10 5.95
N LEU A 259 1.49 7.65 7.17
CA LEU A 259 0.19 7.94 7.77
C LEU A 259 -0.08 9.44 7.97
N HIS A 260 0.94 10.26 8.20
CA HIS A 260 0.77 11.71 8.37
C HIS A 260 0.44 12.39 7.03
N VAL A 261 1.09 11.95 5.95
CA VAL A 261 0.81 12.46 4.60
C VAL A 261 -0.56 11.99 4.14
N LEU A 262 -0.89 10.72 4.38
CA LEU A 262 -2.21 10.16 4.12
C LEU A 262 -3.30 10.90 4.90
N GLY A 263 -3.07 11.24 6.18
CA GLY A 263 -3.98 12.05 6.98
C GLY A 263 -4.27 13.42 6.38
N ARG A 264 -3.29 14.06 5.73
CA ARG A 264 -3.52 15.30 4.99
C ARG A 264 -4.30 15.08 3.69
N LEU A 265 -4.07 13.94 3.02
CA LEU A 265 -4.71 13.62 1.75
C LEU A 265 -6.21 13.33 1.89
N VAL A 266 -6.59 12.63 2.96
CA VAL A 266 -7.99 12.21 3.19
C VAL A 266 -8.81 13.20 4.03
N SER A 267 -8.21 14.31 4.45
CA SER A 267 -8.88 15.37 5.19
C SER A 267 -10.14 15.85 4.45
N PRO A 268 -11.28 16.09 5.14
CA PRO A 268 -11.44 16.19 6.59
C PRO A 268 -11.62 14.85 7.33
N VAL A 269 -11.65 13.72 6.62
CA VAL A 269 -11.70 12.39 7.26
C VAL A 269 -10.38 12.12 7.98
N LYS A 270 -10.44 11.50 9.16
CA LYS A 270 -9.23 11.07 9.87
C LYS A 270 -8.65 9.81 9.21
N ILE A 271 -7.33 9.70 9.06
CA ILE A 271 -6.70 8.47 8.56
C ILE A 271 -7.01 7.25 9.45
N GLN A 272 -7.29 7.46 10.74
CA GLN A 272 -7.78 6.43 11.65
C GLN A 272 -9.13 5.83 11.21
N GLU A 273 -10.02 6.63 10.63
CA GLU A 273 -11.31 6.15 10.11
C GLU A 273 -11.11 5.31 8.85
N VAL A 274 -10.24 5.77 7.94
CA VAL A 274 -9.83 5.02 6.75
C VAL A 274 -9.16 3.69 7.14
N MET A 275 -8.29 3.71 8.15
CA MET A 275 -7.65 2.52 8.71
C MET A 275 -8.67 1.54 9.30
N ALA A 276 -9.64 2.04 10.07
CA ALA A 276 -10.68 1.21 10.63
C ALA A 276 -11.56 0.57 9.53
N ARG A 277 -11.86 1.33 8.47
CA ARG A 277 -12.60 0.84 7.31
C ARG A 277 -11.81 -0.20 6.53
N TYR A 278 -10.50 0.00 6.33
CA TYR A 278 -9.60 -1.01 5.77
C TYR A 278 -9.71 -2.33 6.52
N TRP A 279 -9.55 -2.33 7.85
CA TRP A 279 -9.66 -3.55 8.64
C TRP A 279 -11.07 -4.16 8.61
N ALA A 280 -12.12 -3.33 8.55
CA ALA A 280 -13.48 -3.82 8.36
C ALA A 280 -13.63 -4.57 7.02
N ARG A 281 -13.05 -4.05 5.93
CA ARG A 281 -13.01 -4.73 4.63
C ARG A 281 -12.15 -6.00 4.65
N MET A 282 -11.07 -6.02 5.44
CA MET A 282 -10.24 -7.21 5.62
C MET A 282 -10.97 -8.37 6.33
N ALA A 283 -12.13 -8.15 6.97
CA ALA A 283 -12.99 -9.23 7.46
C ALA A 283 -13.40 -10.22 6.36
N TYR A 284 -13.57 -9.73 5.12
CA TYR A 284 -13.92 -10.53 3.95
C TYR A 284 -12.97 -10.30 2.76
N VAL A 285 -11.86 -9.60 2.99
CA VAL A 285 -10.81 -9.22 2.02
C VAL A 285 -11.41 -8.57 0.76
N ASP A 286 -12.48 -7.79 0.91
CA ASP A 286 -13.17 -7.12 -0.20
C ASP A 286 -12.61 -5.71 -0.47
N ILE A 287 -11.29 -5.62 -0.53
CA ILE A 287 -10.52 -4.37 -0.71
C ILE A 287 -10.35 -3.97 -2.20
N GLY A 288 -11.26 -4.42 -3.07
CA GLY A 288 -11.13 -4.26 -4.52
C GLY A 288 -10.08 -5.18 -5.17
N HIS A 289 -9.66 -6.25 -4.49
CA HIS A 289 -8.65 -7.20 -4.99
C HIS A 289 -9.24 -8.60 -5.14
N ALA A 290 -9.75 -8.90 -6.34
CA ALA A 290 -10.51 -10.12 -6.59
C ALA A 290 -9.71 -11.40 -6.33
N LYS A 291 -8.40 -11.43 -6.60
CA LYS A 291 -7.57 -12.63 -6.36
C LYS A 291 -7.27 -12.81 -4.87
N ALA A 292 -7.00 -11.73 -4.13
CA ALA A 292 -6.84 -11.80 -2.68
C ALA A 292 -8.14 -12.25 -2.00
N GLN A 293 -9.30 -11.76 -2.47
CA GLN A 293 -10.59 -12.20 -2.00
C GLN A 293 -10.84 -13.69 -2.29
N ALA A 294 -10.55 -14.15 -3.51
CA ALA A 294 -10.67 -15.57 -3.86
C ALA A 294 -9.76 -16.46 -3.00
N GLN A 295 -8.50 -16.03 -2.78
CA GLN A 295 -7.58 -16.73 -1.89
C GLN A 295 -8.13 -16.78 -0.45
N PHE A 296 -8.68 -15.67 0.05
CA PHE A 296 -9.32 -15.62 1.36
C PHE A 296 -10.47 -16.59 1.47
N LEU A 297 -11.40 -16.61 0.52
CA LEU A 297 -12.54 -17.53 0.56
C LEU A 297 -12.09 -18.99 0.62
N SER A 298 -11.00 -19.35 -0.04
CA SER A 298 -10.42 -20.71 0.03
C SER A 298 -9.69 -21.01 1.35
N GLN A 299 -9.09 -20.01 2.00
CA GLN A 299 -8.22 -20.20 3.17
C GLN A 299 -8.89 -19.81 4.49
N ARG A 300 -10.04 -19.12 4.48
CA ARG A 300 -10.62 -18.47 5.67
C ARG A 300 -10.82 -19.40 6.85
N ARG A 301 -11.02 -20.70 6.63
CA ARG A 301 -11.19 -21.70 7.70
C ARG A 301 -9.89 -22.08 8.42
N SER A 302 -8.72 -21.85 7.81
CA SER A 302 -7.41 -22.17 8.40
C SER A 302 -6.74 -20.94 9.04
N LEU A 303 -7.33 -19.76 8.92
CA LEU A 303 -6.78 -18.52 9.49
C LEU A 303 -7.01 -18.45 11.01
N ASN A 304 -6.08 -17.81 11.71
CA ASN A 304 -6.14 -17.66 13.15
C ASN A 304 -6.94 -16.42 13.58
N TYR A 305 -8.16 -16.62 14.07
CA TYR A 305 -9.01 -15.56 14.63
C TYR A 305 -9.11 -15.58 16.16
N ALA A 306 -8.24 -16.32 16.84
CA ALA A 306 -8.36 -16.59 18.26
C ALA A 306 -7.95 -15.39 19.14
N ASN A 307 -8.62 -14.25 18.99
CA ASN A 307 -8.33 -12.95 19.62
C ASN A 307 -8.86 -12.83 21.05
N LEU A 308 -9.88 -13.62 21.43
CA LEU A 308 -10.64 -13.44 22.66
C LEU A 308 -10.58 -14.68 23.57
N ASP A 309 -10.65 -14.45 24.88
CA ASP A 309 -10.95 -15.43 25.93
C ASP A 309 -12.39 -15.24 26.40
N SER A 310 -13.17 -16.33 26.50
CA SER A 310 -14.54 -16.30 27.00
C SER A 310 -14.57 -16.12 28.52
N GLN A 311 -15.45 -15.24 29.01
CA GLN A 311 -15.71 -14.98 30.43
C GLN A 311 -17.12 -15.42 30.87
N ALA A 312 -17.79 -16.26 30.06
CA ALA A 312 -19.20 -16.68 30.20
C ALA A 312 -20.23 -15.55 30.02
N GLY A 313 -21.50 -15.93 29.80
CA GLY A 313 -22.61 -14.98 29.65
C GLY A 313 -22.47 -14.02 28.46
N GLY A 314 -21.87 -14.48 27.35
CA GLY A 314 -21.60 -13.63 26.17
C GLY A 314 -20.48 -12.61 26.36
N ARG A 315 -19.77 -12.64 27.50
CA ARG A 315 -18.64 -11.75 27.78
C ARG A 315 -17.33 -12.36 27.31
N TYR A 316 -16.47 -11.51 26.77
CA TYR A 316 -15.17 -11.87 26.26
C TYR A 316 -14.14 -10.81 26.62
N LYS A 317 -12.89 -11.24 26.81
CA LYS A 317 -11.73 -10.38 27.02
C LYS A 317 -10.73 -10.60 25.90
N VAL A 318 -10.11 -9.54 25.38
CA VAL A 318 -9.01 -9.70 24.43
C VAL A 318 -7.82 -10.42 25.09
N LYS A 319 -7.21 -11.36 24.39
CA LYS A 319 -5.99 -12.02 24.85
C LYS A 319 -4.85 -11.03 24.93
N ALA A 320 -4.10 -11.03 26.02
CA ALA A 320 -2.97 -10.11 26.22
C ALA A 320 -1.97 -10.12 25.05
N ALA A 321 -1.65 -11.31 24.51
CA ALA A 321 -0.73 -11.45 23.38
C ALA A 321 -1.29 -10.99 22.03
N ARG A 322 -2.60 -10.70 21.93
CA ARG A 322 -3.29 -10.32 20.69
C ARG A 322 -4.04 -8.99 20.83
N GLN A 323 -3.71 -8.20 21.84
CA GLN A 323 -4.20 -6.84 21.97
C GLN A 323 -3.74 -6.02 20.75
N PRO A 324 -4.67 -5.40 20.00
CA PRO A 324 -4.31 -4.60 18.83
C PRO A 324 -3.37 -3.46 19.20
N ARG A 325 -2.18 -3.42 18.60
CA ARG A 325 -1.21 -2.33 18.74
C ARG A 325 -1.56 -1.19 17.77
N TYR A 326 -0.68 -0.19 17.66
CA TYR A 326 -0.94 1.01 16.85
C TYR A 326 -1.46 0.69 15.43
N MET A 327 -2.72 1.08 15.16
CA MET A 327 -3.43 0.83 13.90
C MET A 327 -3.62 -0.66 13.53
N GLY A 328 -3.39 -1.58 14.46
CA GLY A 328 -3.74 -2.99 14.35
C GLY A 328 -5.21 -3.24 14.72
N ALA A 329 -5.66 -4.47 14.45
CA ALA A 329 -7.04 -4.88 14.65
C ALA A 329 -7.18 -6.27 15.28
N SER A 330 -8.36 -6.53 15.86
CA SER A 330 -8.90 -7.87 16.08
C SER A 330 -10.03 -8.11 15.09
N ILE A 331 -9.93 -9.16 14.29
CA ILE A 331 -10.99 -9.65 13.40
C ILE A 331 -11.62 -10.88 14.06
N ILE A 332 -12.92 -10.83 14.35
CA ILE A 332 -13.62 -11.79 15.20
C ILE A 332 -14.88 -12.27 14.47
N PRO A 333 -14.80 -13.38 13.70
CA PRO A 333 -15.98 -14.01 13.12
C PRO A 333 -16.97 -14.41 14.21
N LEU A 334 -18.26 -14.15 14.00
CA LEU A 334 -19.32 -14.43 14.96
C LEU A 334 -20.19 -15.61 14.50
N LYS A 335 -20.71 -16.35 15.47
CA LYS A 335 -21.65 -17.46 15.28
C LYS A 335 -23.00 -17.06 15.87
N GLY A 336 -23.98 -16.87 15.00
CA GLY A 336 -25.36 -16.51 15.39
C GLY A 336 -26.15 -16.00 14.20
N THR A 337 -27.48 -16.05 14.31
CA THR A 337 -28.43 -15.47 13.35
C THR A 337 -29.49 -14.67 14.11
N GLY A 338 -30.24 -13.83 13.40
CA GLY A 338 -31.16 -12.87 13.98
C GLY A 338 -30.44 -11.59 14.42
N THR A 339 -30.95 -10.92 15.45
CA THR A 339 -30.34 -9.68 15.96
C THR A 339 -29.08 -10.01 16.76
N VAL A 340 -27.93 -9.58 16.24
CA VAL A 340 -26.63 -9.67 16.91
C VAL A 340 -26.28 -8.31 17.49
N GLY A 341 -26.26 -8.20 18.81
CA GLY A 341 -25.89 -6.99 19.54
C GLY A 341 -24.47 -7.09 20.10
N VAL A 342 -23.72 -5.99 19.98
CA VAL A 342 -22.32 -5.87 20.42
C VAL A 342 -22.17 -4.67 21.33
N ASN A 343 -21.41 -4.84 22.41
CA ASN A 343 -20.89 -3.75 23.22
C ASN A 343 -19.40 -3.99 23.53
N VAL A 344 -18.53 -3.14 22.97
CA VAL A 344 -17.08 -3.12 23.19
C VAL A 344 -16.74 -2.01 24.19
N THR A 345 -15.96 -2.35 25.21
CA THR A 345 -15.47 -1.39 26.21
C THR A 345 -13.94 -1.44 26.27
N ALA A 346 -13.29 -0.28 26.31
CA ALA A 346 -11.84 -0.14 26.39
C ALA A 346 -11.47 1.15 27.13
N ASN A 347 -10.24 1.20 27.66
CA ASN A 347 -9.71 2.38 28.35
C ASN A 347 -8.91 3.33 27.44
N ALA A 348 -8.93 3.10 26.12
CA ALA A 348 -8.25 3.90 25.12
C ALA A 348 -9.14 4.06 23.88
N PRO A 349 -8.92 5.10 23.04
CA PRO A 349 -9.67 5.28 21.80
C PRO A 349 -9.58 4.06 20.88
N PHE A 350 -10.72 3.69 20.30
CA PHE A 350 -10.83 2.59 19.35
C PHE A 350 -11.98 2.83 18.38
N THR A 351 -11.96 2.09 17.27
CA THR A 351 -13.07 2.02 16.32
C THR A 351 -13.55 0.58 16.24
N ALA A 352 -14.87 0.37 16.30
CA ALA A 352 -15.46 -0.96 16.15
C ALA A 352 -16.53 -0.96 15.05
N THR A 353 -16.58 -2.04 14.28
CA THR A 353 -17.50 -2.24 13.16
C THR A 353 -18.00 -3.68 13.15
N LEU A 354 -19.30 -3.88 12.90
CA LEU A 354 -19.85 -5.16 12.49
C LEU A 354 -19.86 -5.23 10.96
N ALA A 355 -19.05 -6.11 10.38
CA ALA A 355 -19.10 -6.44 8.96
C ALA A 355 -20.06 -7.62 8.77
N VAL A 356 -21.08 -7.46 7.93
CA VAL A 356 -22.09 -8.49 7.64
C VAL A 356 -22.03 -8.84 6.16
N GLN A 357 -21.58 -10.05 5.84
CA GLN A 357 -21.58 -10.57 4.48
C GLN A 357 -22.92 -11.26 4.19
N GLY A 358 -23.65 -10.73 3.21
CA GLY A 358 -24.88 -11.33 2.70
C GLY A 358 -24.60 -12.57 1.86
N ALA A 359 -25.64 -13.36 1.58
CA ALA A 359 -25.53 -14.61 0.80
C ALA A 359 -24.93 -14.43 -0.60
N GLY A 360 -25.05 -13.24 -1.20
CA GLY A 360 -24.45 -12.89 -2.50
C GLY A 360 -23.01 -12.38 -2.43
N GLY A 361 -22.37 -12.39 -1.25
CA GLY A 361 -20.99 -11.95 -1.05
C GLY A 361 -20.82 -10.45 -0.79
N ALA A 362 -21.84 -9.63 -1.02
CA ALA A 362 -21.84 -8.21 -0.68
C ALA A 362 -21.75 -8.01 0.84
N VAL A 363 -20.93 -7.04 1.26
CA VAL A 363 -20.67 -6.77 2.68
C VAL A 363 -21.26 -5.43 3.08
N SER A 364 -22.05 -5.44 4.15
CA SER A 364 -22.51 -4.23 4.84
C SER A 364 -21.64 -3.98 6.07
N TYR A 365 -21.31 -2.72 6.34
CA TYR A 365 -20.47 -2.35 7.48
C TYR A 365 -21.22 -1.43 8.43
N VAL A 366 -21.62 -1.98 9.57
CA VAL A 366 -22.37 -1.28 10.60
C VAL A 366 -21.39 -0.68 11.62
N PRO A 367 -21.21 0.65 11.66
CA PRO A 367 -20.36 1.28 12.65
C PRO A 367 -20.95 1.12 14.06
N LEU A 368 -20.09 0.93 15.06
CA LEU A 368 -20.48 0.81 16.46
C LEU A 368 -20.04 2.06 17.22
N PRO A 369 -20.81 3.16 17.19
CA PRO A 369 -20.43 4.38 17.88
C PRO A 369 -20.26 4.11 19.38
N LYS A 370 -19.11 4.55 19.93
CA LYS A 370 -18.72 4.25 21.33
C LYS A 370 -18.71 2.75 21.65
N GLY A 371 -18.46 1.91 20.64
CA GLY A 371 -18.36 0.46 20.77
C GLY A 371 -19.69 -0.29 20.85
N SER A 372 -20.84 0.38 20.71
CA SER A 372 -22.16 -0.27 20.87
C SER A 372 -23.01 -0.20 19.61
N GLY A 373 -23.73 -1.28 19.32
CA GLY A 373 -24.68 -1.34 18.20
C GLY A 373 -25.16 -2.77 17.94
N GLN A 374 -25.95 -2.94 16.88
CA GLN A 374 -26.48 -4.24 16.49
C GLN A 374 -26.66 -4.33 14.97
N ALA A 375 -26.68 -5.54 14.46
CA ALA A 375 -27.05 -5.85 13.08
C ALA A 375 -27.98 -7.07 13.05
N VAL A 376 -28.84 -7.16 12.03
CA VAL A 376 -29.62 -8.37 11.77
C VAL A 376 -28.81 -9.25 10.84
N VAL A 377 -28.63 -10.52 11.20
CA VAL A 377 -27.90 -11.53 10.42
C VAL A 377 -28.90 -12.58 9.96
N GLY A 378 -29.16 -12.59 8.65
CA GLY A 378 -30.06 -13.53 8.00
C GLY A 378 -29.53 -14.96 7.95
N SER A 379 -30.38 -15.88 7.49
CA SER A 379 -29.94 -17.24 7.17
C SER A 379 -28.98 -17.21 5.98
N GLY A 380 -27.82 -17.85 6.11
CA GLY A 380 -26.78 -17.86 5.09
C GLY A 380 -25.90 -16.60 5.05
N GLU A 381 -26.13 -15.65 5.97
CA GLU A 381 -25.25 -14.50 6.17
C GLU A 381 -24.21 -14.80 7.26
N GLU A 382 -23.09 -14.08 7.22
CA GLU A 382 -22.01 -14.18 8.21
C GLU A 382 -21.75 -12.78 8.79
N ALA A 383 -21.50 -12.71 10.11
CA ALA A 383 -21.11 -11.46 10.76
C ALA A 383 -19.71 -11.59 11.36
N THR A 384 -18.94 -10.51 11.29
CA THR A 384 -17.59 -10.38 11.85
C THR A 384 -17.47 -9.07 12.60
N LEU A 385 -17.12 -9.13 13.88
CA LEU A 385 -16.74 -7.95 14.66
C LEU A 385 -15.29 -7.59 14.37
N VAL A 386 -15.04 -6.33 14.03
CA VAL A 386 -13.69 -5.79 13.88
C VAL A 386 -13.49 -4.68 14.90
N VAL A 387 -12.43 -4.78 15.70
CA VAL A 387 -12.03 -3.79 16.71
C VAL A 387 -10.62 -3.31 16.40
N VAL A 388 -10.43 -2.00 16.20
CA VAL A 388 -9.17 -1.39 15.73
C VAL A 388 -8.67 -0.40 16.76
N ASN A 389 -7.36 -0.45 17.07
CA ASN A 389 -6.71 0.53 17.94
C ASN A 389 -6.39 1.80 17.15
N THR A 390 -7.23 2.82 17.35
CA THR A 390 -7.24 4.09 16.61
C THR A 390 -7.02 5.26 17.56
N PRO A 391 -5.79 5.48 18.06
CA PRO A 391 -5.51 6.61 18.94
C PRO A 391 -5.82 7.94 18.24
N ASP A 392 -6.24 8.93 19.02
CA ASP A 392 -6.65 10.24 18.49
C ASP A 392 -5.52 10.98 17.76
N ALA A 393 -4.28 10.78 18.23
CA ALA A 393 -3.09 11.34 17.62
C ALA A 393 -2.34 10.30 16.78
N LEU A 394 -1.73 10.76 15.69
CA LEU A 394 -0.77 9.97 14.94
C LEU A 394 0.59 10.00 15.66
N TYR A 395 1.23 8.84 15.73
CA TYR A 395 2.57 8.71 16.28
C TYR A 395 3.63 8.79 15.17
N LEU A 396 4.64 9.62 15.39
CA LEU A 396 5.88 9.61 14.64
C LEU A 396 6.75 8.43 15.10
N TYR A 397 6.51 7.25 14.53
CA TYR A 397 7.18 6.02 14.94
C TYR A 397 8.24 5.56 13.94
N ASP A 398 9.33 5.00 14.45
CA ASP A 398 10.28 4.22 13.66
C ASP A 398 9.76 2.77 13.59
N PRO A 399 9.44 2.23 12.39
CA PRO A 399 8.94 0.87 12.29
C PRO A 399 9.95 -0.23 12.67
N PHE A 400 11.23 0.10 12.78
CA PHE A 400 12.28 -0.83 13.23
C PHE A 400 12.56 -0.73 14.74
N SER A 401 12.02 0.28 15.42
CA SER A 401 12.24 0.51 16.85
C SER A 401 11.04 1.21 17.48
N PHE A 402 10.08 0.42 17.96
CA PHE A 402 8.85 0.97 18.53
C PHE A 402 9.03 1.56 19.93
N THR A 403 8.35 2.68 20.16
CA THR A 403 8.17 3.23 21.50
C THR A 403 7.13 2.43 22.31
N ALA A 404 7.03 2.73 23.60
CA ALA A 404 6.00 2.15 24.46
C ALA A 404 4.58 2.48 23.99
N ASP A 405 4.34 3.69 23.47
CA ASP A 405 3.00 4.09 23.00
C ASP A 405 2.56 3.34 21.75
N VAL A 406 3.48 3.10 20.82
CA VAL A 406 3.23 2.35 19.58
C VAL A 406 3.03 0.85 19.88
N SER A 407 3.79 0.33 20.84
CA SER A 407 3.72 -1.07 21.28
C SER A 407 2.53 -1.36 22.20
N ARG A 408 1.87 -0.33 22.75
CA ARG A 408 0.77 -0.49 23.69
C ARG A 408 -0.42 -1.17 23.01
N GLY A 409 -0.78 -2.35 23.50
CA GLY A 409 -1.97 -3.06 23.06
C GLY A 409 -3.24 -2.39 23.59
N LEU A 410 -4.28 -2.36 22.75
CA LEU A 410 -5.64 -1.98 23.15
C LEU A 410 -6.23 -3.10 24.00
N ASP A 411 -6.39 -2.84 25.29
CA ASP A 411 -7.06 -3.74 26.20
C ASP A 411 -8.57 -3.47 26.23
N TYR A 412 -9.37 -4.43 25.80
CA TYR A 412 -10.83 -4.28 25.67
C TYR A 412 -11.61 -5.52 26.11
N GLN A 413 -12.89 -5.34 26.37
CA GLN A 413 -13.88 -6.40 26.62
C GLN A 413 -15.03 -6.28 25.62
N VAL A 414 -15.69 -7.40 25.33
CA VAL A 414 -16.86 -7.47 24.45
C VAL A 414 -17.99 -8.17 25.19
N LEU A 415 -19.19 -7.62 25.11
CA LEU A 415 -20.45 -8.31 25.40
C LEU A 415 -21.18 -8.57 24.08
N LEU A 416 -21.47 -9.83 23.81
CA LEU A 416 -22.26 -10.27 22.66
C LEU A 416 -23.64 -10.74 23.11
N THR A 417 -24.65 -10.38 22.33
CA THR A 417 -26.03 -10.87 22.45
C THR A 417 -26.49 -11.41 21.10
N GLY A 418 -27.20 -12.53 21.08
CA GLY A 418 -27.63 -13.19 19.84
C GLY A 418 -26.52 -13.88 19.04
N ALA A 419 -25.27 -13.84 19.50
CA ALA A 419 -24.13 -14.53 18.89
C ALA A 419 -23.04 -14.89 19.91
N SER A 420 -22.10 -15.74 19.49
CA SER A 420 -20.83 -16.03 20.17
C SER A 420 -19.64 -15.77 19.24
N ALA A 421 -18.46 -15.50 19.83
CA ALA A 421 -17.18 -15.40 19.11
C ALA A 421 -16.51 -16.77 18.92
#